data_AF-A0A3A1XLC3-F1
#
_entry.id   AF-A0A3A1XLC3-F1
#
_cell.length_a   1.000
_cell.length_b   1.000
_cell.length_c   1.000
_cell.angle_alpha   90.00
_cell.angle_beta   90.00
_cell.angle_gamma   90.00
#
_symmetry.space_group_name_H-M   'P 1'
#
loop_
_entity.id
_entity.type
_entity.pdbx_description
1 polymer ?
#
loop_
_entity_poly.entity_id
_entity_poly.type
_entity_poly.pdbx_seq_one_letter_code
_entity_poly.pdbx_strand_id
1 'polypeptide(L)' 'AEATQHVDQGLSLTLFFPDTTTTRDLNKAQIYAWRKGIKTLYYIRIRQKALEGTEIEGCVSCTL' A
#
# COMPACT_ATOMS: atom_id res chain seq x y z
N ALA A 1 -0.50 -2.58 14.61
CA ALA A 1 -0.19 -1.86 15.86
C ALA A 1 0.39 -2.83 16.87
N GLU A 2 -0.23 -4.01 17.06
CA GLU A 2 0.27 -5.03 18.00
C GLU A 2 1.77 -5.35 17.86
N ALA A 3 2.27 -5.57 16.64
CA ALA A 3 3.71 -5.81 16.45
C ALA A 3 4.59 -4.63 16.92
N THR A 4 4.10 -3.39 16.81
CA THR A 4 4.84 -2.17 17.12
C THR A 4 5.22 -2.08 18.61
N GLN A 5 4.45 -2.70 19.51
CA GLN A 5 4.77 -2.71 20.95
C GLN A 5 6.02 -3.55 21.28
N HIS A 6 6.41 -4.46 20.37
CA HIS A 6 7.54 -5.38 20.55
C HIS A 6 8.76 -5.01 19.70
N VAL A 7 8.68 -3.94 18.91
CA VAL A 7 9.77 -3.43 18.08
C VAL A 7 10.21 -2.09 18.66
N ASP A 8 11.47 -1.98 19.04
CA ASP A 8 12.09 -0.78 19.60
C ASP A 8 12.24 0.33 18.54
N GLN A 9 12.60 -0.03 17.31
CA GLN A 9 12.73 0.85 16.15
C GLN A 9 11.42 0.92 15.33
N GLY A 10 11.49 0.95 13.99
CA GLY A 10 10.34 1.07 13.08
C GLY A 10 10.07 -0.21 12.27
N LEU A 11 8.90 -0.23 11.62
CA LEU A 11 8.50 -1.26 10.66
C LEU A 11 8.10 -0.56 9.36
N SER A 12 8.62 -1.02 8.21
CA SER A 12 8.24 -0.47 6.90
C SER A 12 6.80 -0.88 6.54
N LEU A 13 5.82 -0.09 6.99
CA LEU A 13 4.41 -0.37 6.76
C LEU A 13 3.93 0.18 5.41
N THR A 14 3.48 -0.69 4.50
CA THR A 14 2.80 -0.31 3.26
C THR A 14 1.29 -0.48 3.38
N LEU A 15 0.53 0.53 2.98
CA LEU A 15 -0.93 0.48 2.88
C LEU A 15 -1.35 0.24 1.43
N PHE A 16 -2.28 -0.67 1.20
CA PHE A 16 -2.80 -0.99 -0.13
C PHE A 16 -4.26 -0.54 -0.26
N PHE A 17 -4.57 0.19 -1.32
CA PHE A 17 -5.89 0.75 -1.60
C PHE A 17 -6.36 0.40 -3.01
N PRO A 18 -7.68 0.34 -3.25
CA PRO A 18 -8.23 0.29 -4.62
C PRO A 18 -8.00 1.63 -5.36
N ASP A 19 -8.14 1.61 -6.69
CA ASP A 19 -8.09 2.81 -7.55
C ASP A 19 -9.25 3.79 -7.33
N THR A 20 -10.31 3.35 -6.64
CA THR A 20 -11.47 4.17 -6.29
C THR A 20 -11.29 4.97 -4.99
N THR A 21 -10.16 4.83 -4.30
CA THR A 21 -9.92 5.52 -3.03
C THR A 21 -9.76 7.03 -3.20
N THR A 22 -10.40 7.80 -2.32
CA THR A 22 -10.26 9.26 -2.30
C THR A 22 -9.10 9.71 -1.42
N THR A 23 -8.62 10.93 -1.62
CA THR A 23 -7.60 11.54 -0.74
C THR A 23 -8.07 11.67 0.72
N ARG A 24 -9.39 11.80 0.94
CA ARG A 24 -9.99 11.80 2.28
C ARG A 24 -9.85 10.44 2.96
N ASP A 25 -9.99 9.35 2.22
CA ASP A 25 -9.83 8.00 2.76
C ASP A 25 -8.37 7.72 3.12
N LEU A 26 -7.43 8.19 2.29
CA LEU A 26 -6.00 8.14 2.61
C LEU A 26 -5.68 8.87 3.91
N ASN A 27 -6.21 10.09 4.08
CA ASN A 27 -6.00 10.88 5.29
C ASN A 27 -6.58 10.19 6.53
N LYS A 28 -7.80 9.63 6.44
CA LYS A 28 -8.40 8.83 7.52
C LYS A 28 -7.50 7.66 7.93
N ALA A 29 -6.93 6.95 6.96
CA ALA A 29 -6.04 5.82 7.23
C ALA A 29 -4.72 6.26 7.90
N GLN A 30 -4.14 7.38 7.46
CA GLN A 30 -2.97 7.97 8.10
C GLN A 30 -3.26 8.40 9.54
N ILE A 31 -4.37 9.09 9.78
CA ILE A 31 -4.80 9.47 11.14
C ILE A 31 -5.06 8.23 12.00
N TYR A 32 -5.68 7.19 11.45
CA TYR A 32 -5.90 5.94 12.18
C TYR A 32 -4.59 5.27 12.58
N ALA A 33 -3.62 5.19 11.66
CA ALA A 33 -2.29 4.65 11.94
C ALA A 33 -1.58 5.46 13.04
N TRP A 34 -1.62 6.79 12.96
CA TRP A 34 -1.08 7.69 13.98
C TRP A 34 -1.74 7.47 15.35
N ARG A 35 -3.08 7.43 15.42
CA ARG A 35 -3.83 7.17 16.66
C ARG A 35 -3.53 5.79 17.26
N LYS A 36 -3.17 4.82 16.42
CA LYS A 36 -2.79 3.45 16.84
C LYS A 36 -1.30 3.30 17.17
N GLY A 37 -0.53 4.39 17.22
CA GLY A 37 0.88 4.36 17.62
C GLY A 37 1.81 3.76 16.57
N ILE A 38 1.40 3.70 15.30
CA ILE A 38 2.31 3.30 14.22
C ILE A 38 3.39 4.37 14.05
N LYS A 39 4.65 3.93 14.10
CA LYS A 39 5.82 4.83 14.09
C LYS A 39 6.07 5.48 12.74
N THR A 40 5.94 4.73 11.64
CA THR A 40 6.18 5.23 10.28
C THR A 40 5.26 4.55 9.26
N LEU A 41 4.97 5.26 8.17
CA LEU A 41 4.36 4.71 6.95
C LEU A 41 5.40 4.77 5.85
N TYR A 42 5.55 3.67 5.11
CA TYR A 42 6.54 3.56 4.04
C TYR A 42 5.95 3.95 2.69
N TYR A 43 4.92 3.22 2.24
CA TYR A 43 4.23 3.50 0.98
C TYR A 43 2.71 3.44 1.16
N ILE A 44 2.03 4.22 0.32
CA ILE A 44 0.62 4.05 0.01
C ILE A 44 0.56 3.58 -1.44
N ARG A 45 0.16 2.32 -1.65
CA ARG A 45 0.05 1.70 -2.98
C ARG A 45 -1.41 1.68 -3.38
N ILE A 46 -1.71 2.35 -4.48
CA ILE A 46 -3.02 2.28 -5.13
C ILE A 46 -2.93 1.17 -6.18
N ARG A 47 -3.87 0.21 -6.14
CA ARG A 47 -3.98 -0.82 -7.15
C ARG A 47 -4.24 -0.16 -8.49
N GLN A 48 -3.28 -0.25 -9.40
CA GLN A 48 -3.47 0.19 -10.77
C GLN A 48 -4.17 -0.92 -11.54
N LYS A 49 -5.09 -0.53 -12.44
CA LYS A 49 -5.51 -1.45 -13.51
C LYS A 49 -4.30 -1.74 -14.38
N ALA A 50 -4.29 -2.91 -15.02
CA ALA A 50 -3.33 -3.18 -16.07
C ALA A 50 -3.44 -2.06 -17.12
N LEU A 51 -2.30 -1.55 -17.58
CA LEU A 51 -2.28 -0.62 -18.69
C LEU A 51 -2.68 -1.41 -19.93
N GLU A 52 -3.58 -0.85 -20.73
CA GLU A 52 -3.96 -1.43 -22.01
C GLU A 52 -2.70 -1.63 -22.88
N GLY A 53 -2.49 -2.83 -23.42
CA GLY A 53 -1.29 -3.21 -24.16
C GLY A 53 -0.13 -3.73 -23.31
N THR A 54 -0.30 -3.87 -21.99
CA THR A 54 0.69 -4.53 -21.09
C THR A 54 0.25 -5.93 -20.66
N GLU A 55 -0.75 -6.49 -21.33
CA GLU A 55 -1.26 -7.83 -21.03
C GLU A 55 -0.17 -8.88 -21.32
N ILE A 56 0.04 -9.78 -20.36
CA ILE A 56 1.05 -10.84 -20.46
C ILE A 56 0.76 -11.79 -21.63
N GLU A 57 -0.51 -11.96 -22.00
CA GLU A 57 -0.93 -12.81 -23.14
C GLU A 57 -0.29 -12.42 -24.48
N GLY A 58 0.12 -11.16 -24.67
CA GLY A 58 0.79 -10.70 -25.89
C GLY A 58 2.32 -10.73 -25.82
N CYS A 59 2.91 -10.93 -24.64
CA CYS A 59 4.36 -10.87 -24.46
C CYS A 59 5.00 -12.25 -24.64
N VAL A 60 5.45 -12.54 -25.87
CA VAL A 60 6.16 -13.78 -26.24
C VAL A 60 7.41 -14.01 -25.38
N SER A 61 8.03 -12.94 -24.87
CA SER A 61 9.23 -13.01 -24.01
C SER A 61 8.93 -13.07 -22.50
N CYS A 62 7.67 -12.94 -22.07
CA CYS A 62 7.29 -12.85 -20.66
C CYS A 62 6.55 -14.10 -20.14
N THR A 63 6.52 -15.16 -20.94
CA THR A 63 5.94 -16.46 -20.57
C THR A 63 7.08 -17.45 -20.27
N LEU A 64 6.88 -18.28 -19.23
CA LEU A 64 7.82 -19.32 -18.76
C LEU A 64 7.89 -20.50 -19.73
#